data_AF-A0A158GKE8-F1
#
_entry.id   AF-A0A158GKE8-F1
#
_cell.length_a   1.000
_cell.length_b   1.000
_cell.length_c   1.000
_cell.angle_alpha   90.00
_cell.angle_beta   90.00
_cell.angle_gamma   90.00
#
_symmetry.space_group_name_H-M   'P 1'
#
loop_
_entity.id
_entity.type
_entity.pdbx_description
1 polymer ?
#
loop_
_entity_poly.entity_id
_entity_poly.type
_entity_poly.pdbx_seq_one_letter_code
_entity_poly.pdbx_strand_id
1 'polypeptide(L)'
;MLTDEQKTLIKKGLGKGVADTQIAESIGAKHMQVFSYRKQLGITASQVLEIRYDTWIRLLESGMSVDLVASLYKVKPESVLNTLYRKRKFSYTEAKKRGQKAIEAGFRKAMGLTAQDVREQRLETWLKLFDSGMTIDAIADLYKVKPSTVRNALKKRTAGSEQPMCEGAAFDW
;
A
#
# COMPACT_ATOMS: atom_id res chain seq x y z
N MET A 1 -36.52 12.08 -17.79
CA MET A 1 -35.73 10.87 -18.10
C MET A 1 -34.33 11.03 -17.53
N LEU A 2 -33.55 9.96 -17.35
CA LEU A 2 -32.15 10.06 -16.92
C LEU A 2 -31.28 10.56 -18.08
N THR A 3 -30.39 11.52 -17.81
CA THR A 3 -29.36 11.96 -18.77
C THR A 3 -28.27 10.91 -18.94
N ASP A 4 -27.50 10.97 -20.01
CA ASP A 4 -26.41 10.01 -20.25
C ASP A 4 -25.28 10.15 -19.23
N GLU A 5 -25.05 11.36 -18.72
CA GLU A 5 -24.17 11.61 -17.58
C GLU A 5 -24.67 10.91 -16.31
N GLN A 6 -25.97 11.06 -15.98
CA GLN A 6 -26.58 10.39 -14.84
C GLN A 6 -26.49 8.87 -14.95
N LYS A 7 -26.74 8.30 -16.14
CA LYS A 7 -26.57 6.85 -16.40
C LYS A 7 -25.14 6.40 -16.14
N THR A 8 -24.15 7.20 -16.55
CA THR A 8 -22.73 6.90 -16.33
C THR A 8 -22.38 6.93 -14.84
N LEU A 9 -22.88 7.92 -14.10
CA LEU A 9 -22.72 8.01 -12.65
C LEU A 9 -23.40 6.84 -11.92
N ILE A 10 -24.60 6.43 -12.36
CA ILE A 10 -25.28 5.26 -11.81
C ILE A 10 -24.45 3.99 -12.02
N LYS A 11 -23.95 3.73 -13.24
CA LYS A 11 -23.08 2.57 -13.50
C LYS A 11 -21.85 2.58 -12.59
N LYS A 12 -21.20 3.74 -12.43
CA LYS A 12 -20.03 3.91 -11.56
C LYS A 12 -20.36 3.66 -10.09
N GLY A 13 -21.51 4.16 -9.61
CA GLY A 13 -21.97 3.94 -8.24
C GLY A 13 -22.31 2.48 -7.96
N LEU A 14 -23.04 1.83 -8.86
CA LEU A 14 -23.38 0.42 -8.77
C LEU A 14 -22.13 -0.47 -8.81
N GLY A 15 -21.15 -0.14 -9.65
CA GLY A 15 -19.85 -0.83 -9.71
C GLY A 15 -19.00 -0.68 -8.44
N LYS A 16 -19.35 0.25 -7.55
CA LYS A 16 -18.78 0.41 -6.20
C LYS A 16 -19.70 -0.11 -5.09
N GLY A 17 -20.83 -0.73 -5.44
CA GLY A 17 -21.80 -1.26 -4.48
C GLY A 17 -22.61 -0.19 -3.72
N VAL A 18 -22.69 1.04 -4.23
CA VAL A 18 -23.48 2.12 -3.62
C VAL A 18 -24.97 1.83 -3.79
N ALA A 19 -25.78 2.15 -2.76
CA ALA A 19 -27.22 1.89 -2.81
C ALA A 19 -27.94 2.81 -3.81
N ASP A 20 -29.00 2.32 -4.44
CA ASP A 20 -29.84 3.09 -5.39
C ASP A 20 -30.31 4.44 -4.80
N THR A 21 -30.64 4.48 -3.51
CA THR A 21 -31.08 5.70 -2.80
C THR A 21 -29.95 6.73 -2.68
N GLN A 22 -28.74 6.28 -2.35
CA GLN A 22 -27.56 7.15 -2.23
C GLN A 22 -27.10 7.68 -3.58
N ILE A 23 -27.13 6.81 -4.61
CA ILE A 23 -26.85 7.23 -5.98
C ILE A 23 -27.85 8.31 -6.40
N ALA A 24 -29.15 8.06 -6.19
CA ALA A 24 -30.21 9.01 -6.52
C ALA A 24 -30.01 10.38 -5.82
N GLU A 25 -29.70 10.38 -4.53
CA GLU A 25 -29.40 11.58 -3.75
C GLU A 25 -28.20 12.34 -4.34
N SER A 26 -27.10 11.65 -4.66
CA SER A 26 -25.89 12.29 -5.19
C SER A 26 -26.04 12.93 -6.58
N ILE A 27 -26.94 12.42 -7.42
CA ILE A 27 -27.12 12.89 -8.81
C ILE A 27 -28.39 13.74 -9.00
N GLY A 28 -29.13 14.00 -7.92
CA GLY A 28 -30.39 14.75 -7.94
C GLY A 28 -31.50 14.06 -8.75
N ALA A 29 -31.50 12.72 -8.81
CA ALA A 29 -32.52 11.95 -9.54
C ALA A 29 -33.52 11.30 -8.57
N LYS A 30 -34.67 10.86 -9.09
CA LYS A 30 -35.63 10.08 -8.29
C LYS A 30 -35.10 8.66 -8.10
N HIS A 31 -35.22 8.13 -6.88
CA HIS A 31 -34.83 6.75 -6.55
C HIS A 31 -35.40 5.72 -7.54
N MET A 32 -36.68 5.86 -7.92
CA MET A 32 -37.32 4.97 -8.88
C MET A 32 -36.65 4.94 -10.26
N GLN A 33 -36.06 6.06 -10.70
CA GLN A 33 -35.35 6.12 -11.99
C GLN A 33 -34.05 5.30 -11.93
N VAL A 34 -33.30 5.41 -10.82
CA VAL A 34 -32.09 4.63 -10.59
C VAL A 34 -32.41 3.14 -10.46
N PHE A 35 -33.47 2.80 -9.72
CA PHE A 35 -33.95 1.42 -9.57
C PHE A 35 -34.33 0.79 -10.92
N SER A 36 -35.16 1.48 -11.72
CA SER A 36 -35.57 1.00 -13.04
C SER A 36 -34.38 0.83 -13.97
N TYR A 37 -33.42 1.77 -13.94
CA TYR A 37 -32.21 1.67 -14.75
C TYR A 37 -31.33 0.49 -14.33
N ARG A 38 -31.12 0.27 -13.02
CA ARG A 38 -30.41 -0.91 -12.52
C ARG A 38 -31.07 -2.21 -12.97
N LYS A 39 -32.41 -2.27 -12.93
CA LYS A 39 -33.18 -3.43 -13.40
C LYS A 39 -33.04 -3.66 -14.90
N GLN A 40 -33.01 -2.61 -15.71
CA GLN A 40 -32.74 -2.70 -17.15
C GLN A 40 -31.35 -3.27 -17.45
N LEU A 41 -30.36 -3.00 -16.59
CA LEU A 41 -29.02 -3.58 -16.69
C LEU A 41 -28.94 -5.03 -16.20
N GLY A 42 -30.04 -5.62 -15.71
CA GLY A 42 -30.06 -6.98 -15.16
C GLY A 42 -29.37 -7.11 -13.80
N ILE A 43 -29.00 -6.00 -13.15
CA ILE A 43 -28.25 -6.03 -11.89
C ILE A 43 -29.23 -6.20 -10.73
N THR A 44 -29.04 -7.24 -9.92
CA THR A 44 -29.86 -7.49 -8.74
C THR A 44 -29.38 -6.69 -7.54
N ALA A 45 -30.26 -6.48 -6.54
CA ALA A 45 -29.85 -5.82 -5.31
C ALA A 45 -28.81 -6.64 -4.52
N SER A 46 -28.89 -7.98 -4.59
CA SER A 46 -27.88 -8.85 -3.99
C SER A 46 -26.52 -8.68 -4.64
N GLN A 47 -26.43 -8.56 -5.96
CA GLN A 47 -25.16 -8.31 -6.66
C GLN A 47 -24.53 -6.99 -6.21
N VAL A 48 -25.32 -5.92 -6.05
CA VAL A 48 -24.81 -4.63 -5.53
C VAL A 48 -24.24 -4.78 -4.12
N LEU A 49 -24.86 -5.58 -3.27
CA LEU A 49 -24.36 -5.87 -1.92
C LEU A 49 -23.05 -6.67 -1.94
N GLU A 50 -22.95 -7.68 -2.80
CA GLU A 50 -21.71 -8.45 -2.95
C GLU A 50 -20.55 -7.56 -3.43
N ILE A 51 -20.81 -6.71 -4.43
CA ILE A 51 -19.85 -5.70 -4.90
C ILE A 51 -19.46 -4.74 -3.78
N ARG A 52 -20.41 -4.34 -2.93
CA ARG A 52 -20.13 -3.47 -1.78
C ARG A 52 -19.15 -4.13 -0.82
N TYR A 53 -19.36 -5.39 -0.46
CA TYR A 53 -18.45 -6.09 0.46
C TYR A 53 -17.04 -6.20 -0.11
N ASP A 54 -16.93 -6.54 -1.38
CA ASP A 54 -15.63 -6.63 -2.06
C ASP A 54 -14.95 -5.25 -2.15
N THR A 55 -15.73 -4.20 -2.36
CA THR A 55 -15.22 -2.82 -2.38
C THR A 55 -14.74 -2.38 -1.00
N TRP A 56 -15.49 -2.69 0.08
CA TRP A 56 -15.07 -2.41 1.45
C TRP A 56 -13.75 -3.10 1.78
N ILE A 57 -13.61 -4.38 1.41
CA ILE A 57 -12.35 -5.13 1.61
C ILE A 57 -11.19 -4.42 0.92
N ARG A 58 -11.34 -4.07 -0.37
CA ARG A 58 -10.28 -3.37 -1.12
C ARG A 58 -9.88 -2.05 -0.49
N LEU A 59 -10.84 -1.26 -0.01
CA LEU A 59 -10.56 0.02 0.64
C LEU A 59 -9.80 -0.17 1.97
N LEU A 60 -10.18 -1.17 2.77
CA LEU A 60 -9.50 -1.46 4.03
C LEU A 60 -8.10 -2.03 3.78
N GLU A 61 -7.92 -2.86 2.77
CA GLU A 61 -6.62 -3.40 2.36
C GLU A 61 -5.72 -2.34 1.72
N SER A 62 -6.28 -1.28 1.12
CA SER A 62 -5.48 -0.12 0.71
C SER A 62 -5.10 0.80 1.87
N GLY A 63 -5.49 0.45 3.10
CA GLY A 63 -5.14 1.17 4.31
C GLY A 63 -6.11 2.29 4.70
N MET A 64 -7.30 2.34 4.10
CA MET A 64 -8.35 3.27 4.52
C MET A 64 -8.88 2.90 5.92
N SER A 65 -9.21 3.89 6.74
CA SER A 65 -9.81 3.64 8.06
C SER A 65 -11.24 3.13 7.92
N VAL A 66 -11.69 2.35 8.91
CA VAL A 66 -13.07 1.83 8.94
C VAL A 66 -14.07 2.98 9.01
N ASP A 67 -13.78 4.04 9.78
CA ASP A 67 -14.64 5.22 9.89
C ASP A 67 -14.82 5.94 8.55
N LEU A 68 -13.74 6.05 7.76
CA LEU A 68 -13.81 6.65 6.43
C LEU A 68 -14.62 5.77 5.47
N VAL A 69 -14.41 4.46 5.48
CA VAL A 69 -15.25 3.54 4.67
C VAL A 69 -16.71 3.62 5.09
N ALA A 70 -16.99 3.64 6.39
CA ALA A 70 -18.33 3.70 6.94
C ALA A 70 -19.06 4.99 6.55
N SER A 71 -18.39 6.14 6.67
CA SER A 71 -18.91 7.45 6.27
C SER A 71 -19.21 7.54 4.76
N LEU A 72 -18.32 7.01 3.89
CA LEU A 72 -18.55 6.99 2.44
C LEU A 72 -19.84 6.26 2.05
N TYR A 73 -20.20 5.21 2.79
CA TYR A 73 -21.40 4.42 2.56
C TYR A 73 -22.56 4.79 3.49
N LYS A 74 -22.42 5.84 4.31
CA LYS A 74 -23.41 6.27 5.33
C LYS A 74 -23.90 5.10 6.22
N VAL A 75 -22.97 4.23 6.62
CA VAL A 75 -23.23 3.11 7.54
C VAL A 75 -22.42 3.27 8.83
N LYS A 76 -22.76 2.51 9.87
CA LYS A 76 -21.97 2.50 11.11
C LYS A 76 -20.69 1.68 10.93
N PRO A 77 -19.54 2.09 11.51
CA PRO A 77 -18.28 1.34 11.45
C PRO A 77 -18.41 -0.13 11.86
N GLU A 78 -19.17 -0.41 12.92
CA GLU A 78 -19.40 -1.78 13.41
C GLU A 78 -20.17 -2.62 12.40
N SER A 79 -21.06 -2.00 11.62
CA SER A 79 -21.83 -2.69 10.58
C SER A 79 -20.91 -3.15 9.45
N VAL A 80 -19.88 -2.39 9.11
CA VAL A 80 -18.87 -2.79 8.11
C VAL A 80 -18.14 -4.04 8.62
N LEU A 81 -17.56 -3.96 9.82
CA LEU A 81 -16.75 -5.05 10.37
C LEU A 81 -17.58 -6.32 10.62
N ASN A 82 -18.74 -6.20 11.26
CA ASN A 82 -19.62 -7.34 11.55
C ASN A 82 -20.09 -8.03 10.27
N THR A 83 -20.44 -7.26 9.24
CA THR A 83 -20.90 -7.82 7.97
C THR A 83 -19.76 -8.54 7.26
N LEU A 84 -18.58 -7.93 7.16
CA LEU A 84 -17.42 -8.55 6.52
C LEU A 84 -16.94 -9.80 7.27
N TYR A 85 -16.97 -9.79 8.60
CA TYR A 85 -16.64 -10.96 9.40
C TYR A 85 -17.62 -12.12 9.11
N ARG A 86 -18.93 -11.86 9.16
CA ARG A 86 -19.96 -12.90 8.97
C ARG A 86 -20.07 -13.41 7.53
N LYS A 87 -19.95 -12.53 6.53
CA LYS A 87 -20.20 -12.86 5.12
C LYS A 87 -18.94 -13.25 4.35
N ARG A 88 -17.77 -12.77 4.76
CA ARG A 88 -16.50 -12.95 4.04
C ARG A 88 -15.39 -13.56 4.89
N LYS A 89 -15.64 -13.86 6.17
CA LYS A 89 -14.62 -14.32 7.14
C LYS A 89 -13.41 -13.38 7.17
N PHE A 90 -13.66 -12.09 6.97
CA PHE A 90 -12.62 -11.09 6.83
C PHE A 90 -12.00 -10.73 8.18
N SER A 91 -10.67 -10.71 8.24
CA SER A 91 -9.91 -10.30 9.41
C SER A 91 -9.37 -8.87 9.25
N TYR A 92 -9.93 -7.94 10.02
CA TYR A 92 -9.52 -6.53 9.97
C TYR A 92 -8.07 -6.31 10.42
N THR A 93 -7.59 -7.08 11.40
CA THR A 93 -6.22 -6.95 11.91
C THR A 93 -5.18 -7.31 10.85
N GLU A 94 -5.45 -8.33 10.04
CA GLU A 94 -4.60 -8.70 8.92
C GLU A 94 -4.66 -7.69 7.79
N ALA A 95 -5.87 -7.25 7.42
CA ALA A 95 -6.05 -6.25 6.37
C ALA A 95 -5.34 -4.93 6.72
N LYS A 96 -5.42 -4.49 7.98
CA LYS A 96 -4.70 -3.31 8.47
C LYS A 96 -3.18 -3.46 8.35
N LYS A 97 -2.62 -4.63 8.68
CA LYS A 97 -1.19 -4.92 8.48
C LYS A 97 -0.79 -4.86 7.01
N ARG A 98 -1.63 -5.37 6.10
CA ARG A 98 -1.40 -5.29 4.65
C ARG A 98 -1.47 -3.84 4.15
N GLY A 99 -2.47 -3.09 4.60
CA GLY A 99 -2.65 -1.67 4.26
C GLY A 99 -1.48 -0.80 4.74
N GLN A 100 -0.99 -1.00 5.97
CA GLN A 100 0.20 -0.31 6.46
C GLN A 100 1.43 -0.60 5.58
N LYS A 101 1.66 -1.86 5.22
CA LYS A 101 2.75 -2.23 4.31
C LYS A 101 2.60 -1.60 2.92
N ALA A 102 1.38 -1.51 2.40
CA ALA A 102 1.09 -0.89 1.12
C ALA A 102 1.32 0.63 1.14
N ILE A 103 0.89 1.31 2.21
CA ILE A 103 1.13 2.73 2.42
C ILE A 103 2.64 3.00 2.56
N GLU A 104 3.34 2.21 3.37
CA GLU A 104 4.80 2.34 3.50
C GLU A 104 5.51 2.10 2.16
N ALA A 105 5.09 1.10 1.38
CA ALA A 105 5.66 0.86 0.06
C ALA A 105 5.39 2.01 -0.92
N GLY A 106 4.17 2.57 -0.89
CA GLY A 106 3.79 3.75 -1.68
C GLY A 106 4.58 4.99 -1.26
N PHE A 107 4.74 5.23 0.04
CA PHE A 107 5.53 6.33 0.59
C PHE A 107 7.01 6.21 0.20
N ARG A 108 7.60 5.01 0.33
CA ARG A 108 8.97 4.74 -0.13
C ARG A 108 9.14 5.06 -1.61
N LYS A 109 8.19 4.64 -2.45
CA LYS A 109 8.20 4.94 -3.90
C LYS A 109 8.06 6.45 -4.17
N ALA A 110 7.18 7.15 -3.47
CA ALA A 110 6.93 8.58 -3.65
C ALA A 110 8.11 9.45 -3.20
N MET A 111 8.83 9.03 -2.17
CA MET A 111 10.02 9.72 -1.67
C MET A 111 11.29 9.39 -2.48
N GLY A 112 11.20 8.55 -3.50
CA GLY A 112 12.36 8.10 -4.29
C GLY A 112 13.36 7.24 -3.50
N LEU A 113 13.10 6.93 -2.23
CA LEU A 113 13.91 6.03 -1.42
C LEU A 113 13.63 4.59 -1.84
N THR A 114 14.48 4.08 -2.72
CA THR A 114 14.53 2.67 -3.04
C THR A 114 15.01 1.88 -1.82
N ALA A 115 14.71 0.59 -1.77
CA ALA A 115 15.30 -0.30 -0.77
C ALA A 115 16.84 -0.37 -0.87
N GLN A 116 17.42 0.13 -1.96
CA GLN A 116 18.84 0.32 -2.13
C GLN A 116 19.34 1.56 -1.40
N ASP A 117 18.66 2.70 -1.50
CA ASP A 117 19.06 3.95 -0.81
C ASP A 117 19.05 3.81 0.72
N VAL A 118 18.05 3.11 1.27
CA VAL A 118 18.01 2.83 2.72
C VAL A 118 19.16 1.90 3.15
N ARG A 119 19.55 0.95 2.29
CA ARG A 119 20.72 0.09 2.55
C ARG A 119 22.01 0.89 2.45
N GLU A 120 22.11 1.81 1.49
CA GLU A 120 23.27 2.68 1.29
C GLU A 120 23.42 3.66 2.46
N GLN A 121 22.36 4.32 2.90
CA GLN A 121 22.37 5.18 4.10
C GLN A 121 22.78 4.41 5.36
N ARG A 122 22.24 3.20 5.53
CA ARG A 122 22.61 2.33 6.66
C ARG A 122 24.10 1.97 6.62
N LEU A 123 24.61 1.65 5.43
CA LEU A 123 26.01 1.30 5.21
C LEU A 123 26.92 2.52 5.42
N GLU A 124 26.53 3.70 4.97
CA GLU A 124 27.24 4.96 5.21
C GLU A 124 27.32 5.28 6.70
N THR A 125 26.23 5.02 7.44
CA THR A 125 26.21 5.18 8.90
C THR A 125 27.15 4.19 9.57
N TRP A 126 27.19 2.93 9.12
CA TRP A 126 28.14 1.93 9.62
C TRP A 126 29.60 2.29 9.32
N LEU A 127 29.87 2.89 8.16
CA LEU A 127 31.21 3.40 7.83
C LEU A 127 31.62 4.53 8.75
N LYS A 128 30.77 5.54 8.95
CA LYS A 128 31.06 6.66 9.87
C LYS A 128 31.34 6.18 11.30
N LEU A 129 30.58 5.18 11.78
CA LEU A 129 30.81 4.59 13.10
C LEU A 129 32.14 3.82 13.15
N PHE A 130 32.47 3.08 12.10
CA PHE A 130 33.75 2.37 12.02
C PHE A 130 34.94 3.34 11.94
N ASP A 131 34.84 4.40 11.12
CA ASP A 131 35.85 5.45 10.98
C ASP A 131 36.04 6.23 12.29
N SER A 132 34.99 6.33 13.12
CA SER A 132 35.06 6.91 14.48
C SER A 132 35.75 5.98 15.51
N GLY A 133 36.23 4.82 15.09
CA GLY A 133 36.95 3.85 15.94
C GLY A 133 36.06 2.82 16.63
N MET A 134 34.77 2.74 16.30
CA MET A 134 33.88 1.72 16.86
C MET A 134 34.15 0.34 16.27
N THR A 135 34.20 -0.69 17.11
CA THR A 135 34.44 -2.07 16.64
C THR A 135 33.24 -2.62 15.86
N ILE A 136 33.53 -3.53 14.93
CA ILE A 136 32.49 -4.18 14.10
C ILE A 136 31.47 -4.90 14.98
N ASP A 137 31.90 -5.52 16.08
CA ASP A 137 31.02 -6.22 17.01
C ASP A 137 30.09 -5.24 17.75
N ALA A 138 30.60 -4.08 18.19
CA ALA A 138 29.77 -3.06 18.83
C ALA A 138 28.72 -2.46 17.88
N ILE A 139 29.08 -2.21 16.61
CA ILE A 139 28.12 -1.78 15.58
C ILE A 139 27.07 -2.87 15.34
N ALA A 140 27.49 -4.13 15.30
CA ALA A 140 26.61 -5.27 15.08
C ALA A 140 25.58 -5.43 16.21
N ASP A 141 26.03 -5.29 17.46
CA ASP A 141 25.19 -5.33 18.65
C ASP A 141 24.19 -4.17 18.68
N LEU A 142 24.65 -2.95 18.36
CA LEU A 142 23.82 -1.74 18.35
C LEU A 142 22.66 -1.84 17.34
N TYR A 143 22.91 -2.45 16.18
CA TYR A 143 21.91 -2.63 15.13
C TYR A 143 21.26 -4.01 15.10
N LYS A 144 21.55 -4.88 16.09
CA LYS A 144 21.06 -6.27 16.20
C LYS A 144 21.23 -7.07 14.90
N VAL A 145 22.41 -6.96 14.29
CA VAL A 145 22.80 -7.71 13.09
C VAL A 145 24.01 -8.58 13.39
N LYS A 146 24.30 -9.58 12.56
CA LYS A 146 25.50 -10.41 12.75
C LYS A 146 26.76 -9.61 12.42
N PRO A 147 27.87 -9.75 13.18
CA PRO A 147 29.13 -9.08 12.87
C PRO A 147 29.66 -9.39 11.46
N SER A 148 29.41 -10.61 10.96
CA SER A 148 29.76 -11.01 9.59
C SER A 148 29.02 -10.19 8.52
N THR A 149 27.80 -9.75 8.79
CA THR A 149 27.01 -8.89 7.89
C THR A 149 27.62 -7.50 7.78
N VAL A 150 28.01 -6.91 8.91
CA VAL A 150 28.68 -5.60 8.95
C VAL A 150 30.05 -5.69 8.25
N ARG A 151 30.85 -6.71 8.57
CA ARG A 151 32.16 -6.95 7.93
C ARG A 151 32.06 -7.09 6.41
N ASN A 152 31.10 -7.87 5.91
CA ASN A 152 30.92 -8.07 4.48
C ASN A 152 30.42 -6.80 3.76
N ALA A 153 29.60 -5.99 4.44
CA ALA A 153 29.13 -4.72 3.92
C ALA A 153 30.27 -3.69 3.79
N LEU A 154 31.14 -3.61 4.80
CA LEU A 154 32.31 -2.72 4.78
C LEU A 154 33.34 -3.16 3.73
N LYS A 155 33.68 -4.46 3.68
CA LYS A 155 34.64 -5.03 2.70
C LYS A 155 34.26 -4.77 1.24
N LYS A 156 32.97 -4.83 0.91
CA LYS A 156 32.50 -4.60 -0.47
C LYS A 156 32.76 -3.18 -0.98
N ARG A 157 32.93 -2.19 -0.10
CA ARG A 157 33.20 -0.80 -0.49
C ARG A 157 34.70 -0.47 -0.49
N THR A 158 35.47 -1.00 0.45
CA THR A 158 36.94 -0.88 0.44
C THR A 158 37.58 -1.60 -0.75
N ALA A 159 37.03 -2.75 -1.16
CA ALA A 159 37.46 -3.45 -2.38
C ALA A 159 37.06 -2.73 -3.69
N GLY A 160 36.15 -1.75 -3.63
CA GLY A 160 35.75 -0.94 -4.79
C GLY A 160 36.57 0.35 -4.97
N SER A 161 37.43 0.71 -4.01
CA SER A 161 38.29 1.91 -4.06
C SER A 161 39.73 1.62 -4.50
N GLU A 162 40.08 0.37 -4.78
CA GLU A 162 41.38 0.02 -5.36
C GLU A 162 41.24 -0.01 -6.89
N GLN A 163 41.49 1.13 -7.54
CA GLN A 163 41.90 1.11 -8.94
C GLN A 163 43.21 0.29 -9.04
N PRO A 164 43.38 -0.56 -10.07
CA PRO A 164 44.69 -1.09 -10.36
C PRO A 164 45.54 0.09 -10.87
N MET A 165 46.46 0.59 -10.04
CA MET A 165 47.57 1.37 -10.56
C MET A 165 48.36 0.44 -11.48
N CYS A 166 48.29 0.68 -12.78
CA CYS A 166 49.29 0.14 -13.70
C CYS A 166 50.63 0.77 -13.34
N GLU A 167 51.43 0.06 -12.53
CA GLU A 167 52.86 0.32 -12.42
C GLU A 167 53.50 -0.01 -13.78
N GLY A 168 53.73 1.05 -14.57
CA GLY A 168 54.67 1.01 -15.68
C GLY A 168 56.09 1.16 -15.13
N ALA A 169 56.85 0.07 -15.14
CA ALA A 169 58.31 -0.04 -15.16
C ALA A 169 58.63 -1.51 -14.82
N ALA A 170 59.50 -2.27 -15.48
CA ALA A 170 60.42 -2.06 -16.58
C ALA A 170 60.68 -3.47 -17.14
N PHE A 171 60.83 -3.62 -18.45
CA PHE A 171 61.45 -4.81 -19.02
C PHE A 171 62.61 -4.33 -19.88
N ASP A 172 63.82 -4.72 -19.48
CA ASP A 172 65.08 -4.37 -20.14
C ASP A 172 65.72 -5.68 -20.65
N TRP A 173 66.11 -5.63 -21.93
CA TRP A 173 66.76 -6.63 -22.80
C TRP A 173 65.97 -7.89 -23.24
#